data_AF-A0A3Q3MG62-F1
#
_entry.id   AF-A0A3Q3MG62-F1
#
_cell.length_a   1.000
_cell.length_b   1.000
_cell.length_c   1.000
_cell.angle_alpha   90.00
_cell.angle_beta   90.00
_cell.angle_gamma   90.00
#
_symmetry.space_group_name_H-M   'P 1'
#
loop_
_entity.id
_entity.type
_entity.pdbx_description
1 polymer ?
#
loop_
_entity_poly.entity_id
_entity_poly.type
_entity_poly.pdbx_seq_one_letter_code
_entity_poly.pdbx_strand_id
1 'polypeptide(L)'
;PLWPAAVAVRSREFFPEYLKVVNRGKKKKKRRRRKKKKKKRRKRRVGECEWLQSDGRAPRRRHGLHPQQGKQESCEQDVCLEKQLERFEWQLRILKEVLSANGNPERAELLKDHADEEVCALVLSILDKVKTETTADLNVLHEQKSQTATGEHERHVEELQKRHEQEKSELTEKFDAVEKILTVKVEELTAELQVYNELKRRAEESTFKKDLQRNIQAHGSPGAFWESEQESLVFVIEMKSERVQEQSRKLQQMEALVEKNLALEDQIIHILQQNEDLSVRIENCQTLIQQLSKEQQDLKRALESQAAVNLKLSQEKEQLMFKLRHRDSCPTSHLPAMVQEISPR
;
A
#
# COMPACT_ATOMS: atom_id res chain seq x y z
N PRO A 1 -12.86 3.57 -53.67
CA PRO A 1 -13.94 4.41 -53.12
C PRO A 1 -15.23 3.60 -52.93
N LEU A 2 -15.39 2.98 -51.75
CA LEU A 2 -16.66 2.48 -51.22
C LEU A 2 -16.36 2.00 -49.80
N TRP A 3 -16.70 2.86 -48.83
CA TRP A 3 -17.17 2.59 -47.46
C TRP A 3 -16.88 3.82 -46.60
N PRO A 4 -17.93 4.55 -46.20
CA PRO A 4 -18.24 4.59 -44.78
C PRO A 4 -19.76 4.65 -44.54
N ALA A 5 -20.39 3.50 -44.28
CA ALA A 5 -21.77 3.46 -43.78
C ALA A 5 -21.94 2.55 -42.54
N ALA A 6 -20.95 1.73 -42.21
CA ALA A 6 -21.07 0.73 -41.13
C ALA A 6 -20.87 1.29 -39.71
N VAL A 7 -20.32 2.50 -39.54
CA VAL A 7 -20.03 3.07 -38.21
C VAL A 7 -21.25 3.78 -37.60
N ALA A 8 -22.26 4.13 -38.39
CA ALA A 8 -23.42 4.88 -37.91
C ALA A 8 -24.54 4.00 -37.30
N VAL A 9 -24.55 2.69 -37.54
CA VAL A 9 -25.65 1.80 -37.10
C VAL A 9 -25.46 1.29 -35.66
N ARG A 10 -24.22 1.15 -35.17
CA ARG A 10 -23.94 0.63 -33.82
C ARG A 10 -24.19 1.63 -32.67
N SER A 11 -24.41 2.91 -32.97
CA SER A 11 -24.66 3.92 -31.93
C SER A 11 -26.13 4.07 -31.54
N ARG A 12 -27.08 3.47 -32.27
CA ARG A 12 -28.52 3.58 -31.98
C ARG A 12 -29.09 2.49 -31.07
N GLU A 13 -28.38 1.39 -30.86
CA GLU A 13 -28.87 0.27 -30.01
C GLU A 13 -28.44 0.38 -28.53
N PHE A 14 -27.49 1.25 -28.19
CA PHE A 14 -26.95 1.38 -26.82
C PHE A 14 -27.59 2.49 -25.94
N PHE A 15 -28.54 3.26 -26.49
CA PHE A 15 -29.21 4.34 -25.76
C PHE A 15 -30.34 3.94 -24.76
N PRO A 16 -31.05 2.80 -24.88
CA PRO A 16 -32.14 2.49 -23.94
C PRO A 16 -31.67 1.98 -22.56
N GLU A 17 -30.47 1.40 -22.45
CA GLU A 17 -29.95 0.88 -21.18
C GLU A 17 -29.38 1.98 -20.28
N TYR A 18 -28.63 2.93 -20.84
CA TYR A 18 -28.05 4.05 -20.08
C TYR A 18 -29.13 4.91 -19.39
N LEU A 19 -30.27 5.15 -20.07
CA LEU A 19 -31.39 5.90 -19.49
C LEU A 19 -32.09 5.14 -18.34
N LYS A 20 -32.12 3.80 -18.39
CA LYS A 20 -32.69 2.96 -17.30
C LYS A 20 -31.79 2.99 -16.06
N VAL A 21 -30.48 2.97 -16.21
CA VAL A 21 -29.51 3.06 -15.09
C VAL A 21 -29.57 4.42 -14.40
N VAL A 22 -29.58 5.51 -15.16
CA VAL A 22 -29.68 6.88 -14.62
C VAL A 22 -31.01 7.11 -13.88
N ASN A 23 -32.13 6.57 -14.40
CA ASN A 23 -33.43 6.67 -13.73
C ASN A 23 -33.53 5.80 -12.46
N ARG A 24 -32.86 4.64 -12.41
CA ARG A 24 -32.73 3.82 -11.19
C ARG A 24 -31.89 4.54 -10.12
N GLY A 25 -30.82 5.23 -10.52
CA GLY A 25 -30.00 6.08 -9.64
C GLY A 25 -30.79 7.24 -9.02
N LYS A 26 -31.58 7.97 -9.82
CA LYS A 26 -32.43 9.07 -9.35
C LYS A 26 -33.54 8.59 -8.39
N LYS A 27 -34.16 7.42 -8.62
CA LYS A 27 -35.14 6.80 -7.69
C LYS A 27 -34.51 6.38 -6.35
N LYS A 28 -33.30 5.79 -6.35
CA LYS A 28 -32.56 5.44 -5.10
C LYS A 28 -32.21 6.69 -4.28
N LYS A 29 -31.75 7.78 -4.92
CA LYS A 29 -31.40 9.05 -4.25
C LYS A 29 -32.63 9.72 -3.61
N LYS A 30 -33.80 9.67 -4.26
CA LYS A 30 -35.08 10.20 -3.73
C LYS A 30 -35.59 9.38 -2.53
N ARG A 31 -35.43 8.04 -2.54
CA ARG A 31 -35.75 7.15 -1.39
C ARG A 31 -34.83 7.39 -0.19
N ARG A 32 -33.51 7.57 -0.41
CA ARG A 32 -32.54 7.91 0.67
C ARG A 32 -32.84 9.26 1.33
N ARG A 33 -33.21 10.29 0.55
CA ARG A 33 -33.63 11.61 1.08
C ARG A 33 -34.92 11.54 1.91
N ARG A 34 -35.92 10.74 1.49
CA ARG A 34 -37.16 10.52 2.28
C ARG A 34 -36.89 9.77 3.59
N LYS A 35 -36.00 8.76 3.61
CA LYS A 35 -35.59 8.06 4.84
C LYS A 35 -34.84 8.99 5.81
N LYS A 36 -33.91 9.83 5.34
CA LYS A 36 -33.23 10.85 6.18
C LYS A 36 -34.22 11.87 6.77
N LYS A 37 -35.23 12.32 6.01
CA LYS A 37 -36.26 13.26 6.50
C LYS A 37 -37.19 12.60 7.56
N LYS A 38 -37.48 11.30 7.42
CA LYS A 38 -38.26 10.53 8.41
C LYS A 38 -37.46 10.26 9.70
N LYS A 39 -36.15 9.99 9.61
CA LYS A 39 -35.23 9.83 10.77
C LYS A 39 -35.05 11.16 11.52
N LYS A 40 -34.96 12.30 10.82
CA LYS A 40 -34.89 13.65 11.44
C LYS A 40 -36.19 14.07 12.13
N ARG A 41 -37.37 13.61 11.65
CA ARG A 41 -38.66 13.81 12.33
C ARG A 41 -38.84 12.94 13.58
N ARG A 42 -38.31 11.70 13.60
CA ARG A 42 -38.29 10.86 14.81
C ARG A 42 -37.34 11.41 15.89
N LYS A 43 -36.18 11.96 15.50
CA LYS A 43 -35.22 12.56 16.45
C LYS A 43 -35.70 13.87 17.10
N ARG A 44 -36.73 14.52 16.55
CA ARG A 44 -37.39 15.71 17.13
C ARG A 44 -38.59 15.40 18.04
N ARG A 45 -39.03 14.14 18.11
CA ARG A 45 -40.09 13.69 19.04
C ARG A 45 -39.54 12.98 20.29
N VAL A 46 -38.22 12.86 20.40
CA VAL A 46 -37.52 12.24 21.54
C VAL A 46 -36.57 13.29 22.09
N GLY A 47 -37.13 14.37 22.60
CA GLY A 47 -36.39 15.53 23.07
C GLY A 47 -37.33 16.45 23.81
N GLU A 48 -38.00 15.92 24.82
CA GLU A 48 -38.69 16.63 25.89
C GLU A 48 -39.17 15.57 26.89
N CYS A 49 -38.35 15.32 27.90
CA CYS A 49 -38.76 14.88 29.23
C CYS A 49 -37.69 15.46 30.17
N GLU A 50 -38.06 16.57 30.79
CA GLU A 50 -37.31 17.24 31.85
C GLU A 50 -37.14 16.29 33.03
N TRP A 51 -35.92 16.27 33.58
CA TRP A 51 -35.62 15.62 34.84
C TRP A 51 -36.20 16.46 35.98
N LEU A 52 -37.37 16.09 36.49
CA LEU A 52 -37.81 16.52 37.82
C LEU A 52 -37.00 15.74 38.86
N GLN A 53 -35.97 16.41 39.39
CA GLN A 53 -35.32 16.05 40.64
C GLN A 53 -36.31 16.28 41.79
N SER A 54 -36.67 15.21 42.50
CA SER A 54 -37.34 15.33 43.79
C SER A 54 -36.30 15.15 44.90
N ASP A 55 -35.99 16.27 45.54
CA ASP A 55 -35.21 16.39 46.77
C ASP A 55 -35.74 15.48 47.88
N GLY A 56 -34.85 14.70 48.48
CA GLY A 56 -35.08 14.11 49.80
C GLY A 56 -35.09 15.20 50.87
N ARG A 57 -36.20 15.29 51.61
CA ARG A 57 -36.27 16.03 52.89
C ARG A 57 -37.07 15.24 53.92
N ALA A 58 -36.36 14.75 54.93
CA ALA A 58 -36.85 14.66 56.31
C ALA A 58 -35.92 15.54 57.16
N PRO A 59 -36.21 15.91 58.44
CA PRO A 59 -37.44 15.73 59.22
C PRO A 59 -37.84 17.04 59.98
N ARG A 60 -39.04 17.09 60.60
CA ARG A 60 -39.27 17.95 61.78
C ARG A 60 -40.20 17.27 62.80
N ARG A 61 -39.63 17.07 64.00
CA ARG A 61 -40.26 16.70 65.27
C ARG A 61 -41.08 17.87 65.84
N ARG A 62 -42.09 17.59 66.68
CA ARG A 62 -42.33 18.30 67.97
C ARG A 62 -43.16 17.46 68.96
N HIS A 63 -42.64 17.46 70.20
CA HIS A 63 -43.19 17.30 71.57
C HIS A 63 -44.33 16.27 71.82
N GLY A 64 -44.30 15.38 72.82
CA GLY A 64 -43.58 15.32 74.09
C GLY A 64 -44.59 15.27 75.24
N LEU A 65 -44.53 14.24 76.11
CA LEU A 65 -44.95 14.26 77.54
C LEU A 65 -44.43 13.00 78.25
N HIS A 66 -44.11 13.18 79.54
CA HIS A 66 -43.37 12.34 80.50
C HIS A 66 -44.36 11.35 81.23
N PRO A 67 -44.02 10.56 82.28
CA PRO A 67 -44.03 9.10 82.29
C PRO A 67 -44.69 8.51 83.56
N GLN A 68 -45.50 7.46 83.48
CA GLN A 68 -45.68 6.64 84.68
C GLN A 68 -46.24 5.24 84.40
N GLN A 69 -45.51 4.29 84.98
CA GLN A 69 -45.99 3.04 85.56
C GLN A 69 -46.60 1.98 84.62
N GLY A 70 -45.83 0.90 84.49
CA GLY A 70 -46.33 -0.39 84.99
C GLY A 70 -46.26 -1.53 84.00
N LYS A 71 -45.11 -2.21 83.93
CA LYS A 71 -44.88 -3.69 83.84
C LYS A 71 -45.85 -4.59 83.03
N GLN A 72 -46.64 -4.05 82.11
CA GLN A 72 -47.59 -4.78 81.26
C GLN A 72 -47.39 -4.47 79.76
N GLU A 73 -46.51 -3.50 79.44
CA GLU A 73 -46.20 -3.07 78.07
C GLU A 73 -45.20 -4.00 77.34
N SER A 74 -44.42 -4.83 78.06
CA SER A 74 -43.43 -5.74 77.45
C SER A 74 -44.09 -6.85 76.62
N CYS A 75 -45.19 -7.43 77.11
CA CYS A 75 -45.89 -8.51 76.41
C CYS A 75 -46.70 -8.00 75.21
N GLU A 76 -47.20 -6.76 75.26
CA GLU A 76 -47.90 -6.15 74.12
C GLU A 76 -46.92 -5.68 73.02
N GLN A 77 -45.72 -5.22 73.42
CA GLN A 77 -44.62 -4.92 72.48
C GLN A 77 -44.07 -6.18 71.81
N ASP A 78 -43.87 -7.28 72.53
CA ASP A 78 -43.43 -8.56 71.95
C ASP A 78 -44.44 -9.11 70.95
N VAL A 79 -45.75 -9.06 71.27
CA VAL A 79 -46.82 -9.47 70.35
C VAL A 79 -46.93 -8.53 69.13
N CYS A 80 -46.58 -7.26 69.27
CA CYS A 80 -46.51 -6.31 68.16
C CYS A 80 -45.34 -6.61 67.22
N LEU A 81 -44.17 -6.94 67.78
CA LEU A 81 -42.98 -7.31 67.02
C LEU A 81 -43.12 -8.66 66.30
N GLU A 82 -43.75 -9.65 66.94
CA GLU A 82 -44.01 -10.97 66.34
C GLU A 82 -44.93 -10.87 65.12
N LYS A 83 -46.03 -10.10 65.22
CA LYS A 83 -46.90 -9.80 64.08
C LYS A 83 -46.19 -9.03 62.97
N GLN A 84 -45.21 -8.21 63.33
CA GLN A 84 -44.40 -7.47 62.37
C GLN A 84 -43.40 -8.39 61.66
N LEU A 85 -42.82 -9.36 62.37
CA LEU A 85 -41.96 -10.40 61.78
C LEU A 85 -42.73 -11.31 60.82
N GLU A 86 -43.92 -11.79 61.21
CA GLU A 86 -44.79 -12.60 60.32
C GLU A 86 -45.13 -11.86 59.03
N ARG A 87 -45.36 -10.54 59.10
CA ARG A 87 -45.56 -9.69 57.92
C ARG A 87 -44.33 -9.66 57.03
N PHE A 88 -43.14 -9.42 57.59
CA PHE A 88 -41.91 -9.42 56.80
C PHE A 88 -41.59 -10.78 56.18
N GLU A 89 -41.81 -11.88 56.91
CA GLU A 89 -41.61 -13.23 56.39
C GLU A 89 -42.55 -13.56 55.23
N TRP A 90 -43.82 -13.15 55.34
CA TRP A 90 -44.80 -13.29 54.28
C TRP A 90 -44.45 -12.42 53.06
N GLN A 91 -44.02 -11.17 53.27
CA GLN A 91 -43.53 -10.29 52.20
C GLN A 91 -42.33 -10.90 51.46
N LEU A 92 -41.36 -11.47 52.19
CA LEU A 92 -40.19 -12.13 51.61
C LEU A 92 -40.56 -13.37 50.78
N ARG A 93 -41.59 -14.12 51.20
CA ARG A 93 -42.07 -15.30 50.47
C ARG A 93 -42.66 -14.91 49.12
N ILE A 94 -43.56 -13.93 49.09
CA ILE A 94 -44.18 -13.46 47.85
C ILE A 94 -43.14 -12.83 46.92
N LEU A 95 -42.20 -12.04 47.46
CA LEU A 95 -41.10 -11.48 46.67
C LEU A 95 -40.25 -12.56 45.99
N LYS A 96 -39.95 -13.66 46.68
CA LYS A 96 -39.22 -14.79 46.08
C LYS A 96 -40.00 -15.42 44.94
N GLU A 97 -41.30 -15.66 45.13
CA GLU A 97 -42.17 -16.23 44.09
C GLU A 97 -42.28 -15.32 42.86
N VAL A 98 -42.42 -14.00 43.06
CA VAL A 98 -42.45 -13.00 41.97
C VAL A 98 -41.13 -12.93 41.21
N LEU A 99 -39.99 -13.03 41.90
CA LEU A 99 -38.69 -13.07 41.23
C LEU A 99 -38.46 -14.37 40.45
N SER A 100 -39.03 -15.49 40.91
CA SER A 100 -38.93 -16.80 40.24
C SER A 100 -39.96 -17.01 39.12
N ALA A 101 -41.10 -16.30 39.14
CA ALA A 101 -42.15 -16.43 38.13
C ALA A 101 -41.67 -16.04 36.72
N ASN A 102 -42.22 -16.69 35.69
CA ASN A 102 -41.75 -16.51 34.32
C ASN A 102 -42.68 -15.55 33.56
N GLY A 103 -42.16 -14.39 33.18
CA GLY A 103 -42.93 -13.41 32.43
C GLY A 103 -43.74 -12.43 33.28
N ASN A 104 -44.24 -11.39 32.61
CA ASN A 104 -44.91 -10.26 33.25
C ASN A 104 -46.32 -10.56 33.83
N PRO A 105 -47.20 -11.34 33.18
CA PRO A 105 -48.57 -11.52 33.68
C PRO A 105 -48.61 -12.35 34.97
N GLU A 106 -47.81 -13.41 35.06
CA GLU A 106 -47.69 -14.25 36.27
C GLU A 106 -47.19 -13.43 37.47
N ARG A 107 -46.20 -12.56 37.25
CA ARG A 107 -45.66 -11.66 38.29
C ARG A 107 -46.68 -10.63 38.77
N ALA A 108 -47.49 -10.10 37.85
CA ALA A 108 -48.51 -9.12 38.17
C ALA A 108 -49.70 -9.74 38.92
N GLU A 109 -49.97 -11.02 38.72
CA GLU A 109 -51.01 -11.76 39.43
C GLU A 109 -50.61 -12.08 40.87
N LEU A 110 -49.38 -12.56 41.10
CA LEU A 110 -48.83 -12.83 42.44
C LEU A 110 -48.72 -11.59 43.34
N LEU A 111 -48.60 -10.40 42.76
CA LEU A 111 -48.51 -9.13 43.50
C LEU A 111 -49.88 -8.55 43.89
N LYS A 112 -51.01 -9.04 43.33
CA LYS A 112 -52.36 -8.54 43.67
C LYS A 112 -52.80 -8.90 45.08
N ASP A 113 -52.34 -10.05 45.58
CA ASP A 113 -52.73 -10.58 46.89
C ASP A 113 -51.83 -10.04 48.03
N HIS A 114 -50.87 -9.17 47.72
CA HIS A 114 -49.91 -8.66 48.67
C HIS A 114 -50.49 -7.50 49.51
N ALA A 115 -50.34 -7.55 50.84
CA ALA A 115 -50.94 -6.60 51.79
C ALA A 115 -50.27 -5.22 51.82
N ASP A 116 -49.09 -5.10 51.23
CA ASP A 116 -48.30 -3.86 51.18
C ASP A 116 -48.23 -3.34 49.74
N GLU A 117 -48.97 -2.26 49.50
CA GLU A 117 -49.16 -1.63 48.18
C GLU A 117 -47.89 -0.89 47.73
N GLU A 118 -47.11 -0.31 48.65
CA GLU A 118 -45.89 0.42 48.34
C GLU A 118 -44.79 -0.53 47.84
N VAL A 119 -44.66 -1.70 48.48
CA VAL A 119 -43.72 -2.75 48.05
C VAL A 119 -44.08 -3.27 46.66
N CYS A 120 -45.36 -3.47 46.37
CA CYS A 120 -45.81 -3.93 45.05
C CYS A 120 -45.55 -2.92 43.95
N ALA A 121 -45.85 -1.64 44.20
CA ALA A 121 -45.58 -0.56 43.27
C ALA A 121 -44.08 -0.45 42.96
N LEU A 122 -43.22 -0.58 43.98
CA LEU A 122 -41.77 -0.56 43.81
C LEU A 122 -41.27 -1.75 42.98
N VAL A 123 -41.73 -2.98 43.26
CA VAL A 123 -41.34 -4.19 42.52
C VAL A 123 -41.76 -4.10 41.05
N LEU A 124 -43.00 -3.67 40.78
CA LEU A 124 -43.48 -3.47 39.41
C LEU A 124 -42.66 -2.40 38.68
N SER A 125 -42.31 -1.30 39.36
CA SER A 125 -41.46 -0.25 38.80
C SER A 125 -40.05 -0.75 38.46
N ILE A 126 -39.41 -1.50 39.36
CA ILE A 126 -38.08 -2.10 39.13
C ILE A 126 -38.15 -3.10 37.97
N LEU A 127 -39.17 -3.96 37.92
CA LEU A 127 -39.35 -4.93 36.83
C LEU A 127 -39.58 -4.24 35.48
N ASP A 128 -40.34 -3.14 35.44
CA ASP A 128 -40.52 -2.35 34.23
C ASP A 128 -39.22 -1.65 33.81
N LYS A 129 -38.48 -1.10 34.77
CA LYS A 129 -37.17 -0.48 34.53
C LYS A 129 -36.15 -1.48 34.00
N VAL A 130 -36.03 -2.66 34.60
CA VAL A 130 -35.14 -3.73 34.13
C VAL A 130 -35.54 -4.18 32.72
N LYS A 131 -36.84 -4.35 32.43
CA LYS A 131 -37.31 -4.71 31.08
C LYS A 131 -36.98 -3.62 30.06
N THR A 132 -37.24 -2.37 30.39
CA THR A 132 -37.00 -1.24 29.48
C THR A 132 -35.51 -1.04 29.23
N GLU A 133 -34.65 -1.17 30.25
CA GLU A 133 -33.19 -1.14 30.10
C GLU A 133 -32.67 -2.34 29.30
N THR A 134 -33.09 -3.56 29.64
CA THR A 134 -32.66 -4.78 28.92
C THR A 134 -33.11 -4.75 27.45
N THR A 135 -34.33 -4.29 27.17
CA THR A 135 -34.81 -4.15 25.78
C THR A 135 -34.07 -3.03 25.05
N ALA A 136 -33.72 -1.93 25.71
CA ALA A 136 -32.90 -0.87 25.13
C ALA A 136 -31.49 -1.41 24.77
N ASP A 137 -30.85 -2.15 25.67
CA ASP A 137 -29.51 -2.74 25.45
C ASP A 137 -29.52 -3.76 24.30
N LEU A 138 -30.50 -4.66 24.27
CA LEU A 138 -30.67 -5.61 23.16
C LEU A 138 -30.93 -4.89 21.83
N ASN A 139 -31.70 -3.80 21.83
CA ASN A 139 -31.92 -2.99 20.64
C ASN A 139 -30.64 -2.31 20.16
N VAL A 140 -29.82 -1.78 21.08
CA VAL A 140 -28.51 -1.18 20.75
C VAL A 140 -27.58 -2.24 20.15
N LEU A 141 -27.46 -3.41 20.78
CA LEU A 141 -26.64 -4.51 20.28
C LEU A 141 -27.11 -4.99 18.91
N HIS A 142 -28.42 -5.13 18.70
CA HIS A 142 -28.98 -5.52 17.42
C HIS A 142 -28.71 -4.47 16.33
N GLU A 143 -28.90 -3.18 16.64
CA GLU A 143 -28.60 -2.10 15.70
C GLU A 143 -27.10 -2.06 15.37
N GLN A 144 -26.21 -2.25 16.35
CA GLN A 144 -24.77 -2.34 16.13
C GLN A 144 -24.41 -3.52 15.21
N LYS A 145 -24.89 -4.73 15.53
CA LYS A 145 -24.68 -5.94 14.70
C LYS A 145 -25.23 -5.77 13.29
N SER A 146 -26.39 -5.13 13.15
CA SER A 146 -26.97 -4.82 11.84
C SER A 146 -26.09 -3.84 11.08
N GLN A 147 -25.61 -2.78 11.72
CA GLN A 147 -24.73 -1.79 11.10
C GLN A 147 -23.40 -2.39 10.66
N THR A 148 -22.74 -3.20 11.49
CA THR A 148 -21.49 -3.86 11.12
C THR A 148 -21.67 -4.81 9.94
N ALA A 149 -22.69 -5.67 9.98
CA ALA A 149 -23.00 -6.59 8.88
C ALA A 149 -23.32 -5.84 7.57
N THR A 150 -24.09 -4.74 7.64
CA THR A 150 -24.34 -3.92 6.44
C THR A 150 -23.08 -3.25 5.93
N GLY A 151 -22.20 -2.77 6.80
CA GLY A 151 -20.94 -2.13 6.42
C GLY A 151 -19.93 -3.11 5.82
N GLU A 152 -19.88 -4.35 6.31
CA GLU A 152 -19.07 -5.43 5.72
C GLU A 152 -19.59 -5.83 4.36
N HIS A 153 -20.91 -6.00 4.22
CA HIS A 153 -21.53 -6.30 2.93
C HIS A 153 -21.28 -5.17 1.91
N GLU A 154 -21.42 -3.91 2.31
CA GLU A 154 -21.11 -2.76 1.44
C GLU A 154 -19.63 -2.76 1.01
N ARG A 155 -18.70 -3.03 1.93
CA ARG A 155 -17.26 -3.17 1.62
C ARG A 155 -16.99 -4.29 0.62
N HIS A 156 -17.54 -5.48 0.83
CA HIS A 156 -17.37 -6.60 -0.10
C HIS A 156 -17.95 -6.31 -1.49
N VAL A 157 -19.07 -5.60 -1.57
CA VAL A 157 -19.65 -5.19 -2.85
C VAL A 157 -18.74 -4.19 -3.57
N GLU A 158 -18.17 -3.23 -2.86
CA GLU A 158 -17.22 -2.25 -3.43
C GLU A 158 -15.92 -2.93 -3.90
N GLU A 159 -15.38 -3.88 -3.13
CA GLU A 159 -14.20 -4.67 -3.51
C GLU A 159 -14.46 -5.52 -4.75
N LEU A 160 -15.64 -6.18 -4.83
CA LEU A 160 -16.03 -6.95 -6.01
C LEU A 160 -16.20 -6.04 -7.24
N GLN A 161 -16.77 -4.85 -7.08
CA GLN A 161 -16.90 -3.89 -8.18
C GLN A 161 -15.54 -3.42 -8.69
N LYS A 162 -14.61 -3.08 -7.78
CA LYS A 162 -13.25 -2.69 -8.14
C LYS A 162 -12.51 -3.80 -8.90
N ARG A 163 -12.57 -5.05 -8.41
CA ARG A 163 -11.96 -6.20 -9.09
C ARG A 163 -12.53 -6.40 -10.48
N HIS A 164 -13.85 -6.37 -10.62
CA HIS A 164 -14.50 -6.50 -11.93
C HIS A 164 -14.12 -5.36 -12.89
N GLU A 165 -14.04 -4.12 -12.41
CA GLU A 165 -13.59 -2.98 -13.23
C GLU A 165 -12.12 -3.15 -13.67
N GLN A 166 -11.26 -3.62 -12.78
CA GLN A 166 -9.85 -3.91 -13.08
C GLN A 166 -9.70 -5.06 -14.09
N GLU A 167 -10.37 -6.19 -13.88
CA GLU A 167 -10.36 -7.33 -14.81
C GLU A 167 -10.85 -6.91 -16.20
N LYS A 168 -11.88 -6.05 -16.24
CA LYS A 168 -12.40 -5.50 -17.48
C LYS A 168 -11.37 -4.60 -18.18
N SER A 169 -10.67 -3.72 -17.47
CA SER A 169 -9.63 -2.88 -18.07
C SER A 169 -8.47 -3.71 -18.59
N GLU A 170 -7.98 -4.68 -17.79
CA GLU A 170 -6.89 -5.58 -18.20
C GLU A 170 -7.27 -6.40 -19.44
N LEU A 171 -8.51 -6.90 -19.51
CA LEU A 171 -8.99 -7.63 -20.69
C LEU A 171 -9.08 -6.73 -21.92
N THR A 172 -9.54 -5.49 -21.75
CA THR A 172 -9.63 -4.50 -22.85
C THR A 172 -8.24 -4.14 -23.35
N GLU A 173 -7.28 -3.89 -22.46
CA GLU A 173 -5.89 -3.60 -22.83
C GLU A 173 -5.23 -4.76 -23.58
N LYS A 174 -5.43 -6.00 -23.11
CA LYS A 174 -4.95 -7.20 -23.82
C LYS A 174 -5.58 -7.33 -25.20
N PHE A 175 -6.89 -7.07 -25.31
CA PHE A 175 -7.59 -7.10 -26.58
C PHE A 175 -7.03 -6.04 -27.54
N ASP A 176 -6.90 -4.79 -27.09
CA ASP A 176 -6.37 -3.69 -27.90
C ASP A 176 -4.92 -3.95 -28.34
N ALA A 177 -4.10 -4.58 -27.49
CA ALA A 177 -2.74 -4.96 -27.83
C ALA A 177 -2.72 -6.02 -28.95
N VAL A 178 -3.55 -7.06 -28.83
CA VAL A 178 -3.67 -8.10 -29.86
C VAL A 178 -4.25 -7.53 -31.16
N GLU A 179 -5.25 -6.64 -31.08
CA GLU A 179 -5.84 -5.97 -32.24
C GLU A 179 -4.80 -5.15 -32.99
N LYS A 180 -3.95 -4.38 -32.30
CA LYS A 180 -2.84 -3.63 -32.91
C LYS A 180 -1.84 -4.55 -33.61
N ILE A 181 -1.43 -5.64 -32.97
CA ILE A 181 -0.50 -6.62 -33.58
C ILE A 181 -1.10 -7.21 -34.86
N LEU A 182 -2.38 -7.60 -34.81
CA LEU A 182 -3.07 -8.15 -35.99
C LEU A 182 -3.23 -7.11 -37.10
N THR A 183 -3.50 -5.85 -36.76
CA THR A 183 -3.63 -4.77 -37.73
C THR A 183 -2.30 -4.54 -38.45
N VAL A 184 -1.19 -4.45 -37.71
CA VAL A 184 0.15 -4.38 -38.31
C VAL A 184 0.40 -5.57 -39.22
N LYS A 185 0.04 -6.80 -38.79
CA LYS A 185 0.29 -7.98 -39.63
C LYS A 185 -0.54 -7.98 -40.92
N VAL A 186 -1.78 -7.51 -40.86
CA VAL A 186 -2.63 -7.35 -42.04
C VAL A 186 -2.04 -6.31 -43.01
N GLU A 187 -1.52 -5.20 -42.49
CA GLU A 187 -0.86 -4.17 -43.30
C GLU A 187 0.40 -4.71 -44.00
N GLU A 188 1.26 -5.45 -43.28
CA GLU A 188 2.43 -6.13 -43.85
C GLU A 188 2.05 -7.08 -44.99
N LEU A 189 1.10 -7.99 -44.75
CA LEU A 189 0.65 -8.95 -45.76
C LEU A 189 -0.01 -8.26 -46.96
N THR A 190 -0.70 -7.14 -46.73
CA THR A 190 -1.28 -6.34 -47.80
C THR A 190 -0.19 -5.70 -48.67
N ALA A 191 0.89 -5.20 -48.06
CA ALA A 191 2.04 -4.66 -48.78
C ALA A 191 2.77 -5.75 -49.60
N GLU A 192 3.01 -6.92 -49.01
CA GLU A 192 3.59 -8.07 -49.74
C GLU A 192 2.75 -8.48 -50.94
N LEU A 193 1.42 -8.55 -50.77
CA LEU A 193 0.49 -8.87 -51.85
C LEU A 193 0.48 -7.81 -52.96
N GLN A 194 0.63 -6.53 -52.62
CA GLN A 194 0.77 -5.46 -53.61
C GLN A 194 2.06 -5.61 -54.43
N VAL A 195 3.19 -5.90 -53.77
CA VAL A 195 4.49 -6.14 -54.44
C VAL A 195 4.38 -7.33 -55.39
N TYR A 196 3.78 -8.44 -54.93
CA TYR A 196 3.58 -9.63 -55.76
C TYR A 196 2.72 -9.33 -57.00
N ASN A 197 1.61 -8.61 -56.81
CA ASN A 197 0.72 -8.24 -57.92
C ASN A 197 1.42 -7.32 -58.93
N GLU A 198 2.22 -6.37 -58.46
CA GLU A 198 3.00 -5.49 -59.32
C GLU A 198 4.06 -6.27 -60.11
N LEU A 199 4.75 -7.23 -59.48
CA LEU A 199 5.69 -8.12 -60.16
C LEU A 199 4.99 -8.97 -61.23
N LYS A 200 3.84 -9.54 -60.89
CA LYS A 200 3.01 -10.31 -61.84
C LYS A 200 2.60 -9.45 -63.03
N ARG A 201 2.11 -8.23 -62.79
CA ARG A 201 1.75 -7.27 -63.84
C ARG A 201 2.94 -6.95 -64.75
N ARG A 202 4.12 -6.68 -64.18
CA ARG A 202 5.34 -6.44 -64.98
C ARG A 202 5.76 -7.66 -65.80
N ALA A 203 5.62 -8.87 -65.26
CA ALA A 203 5.91 -10.09 -65.99
C ALA A 203 4.93 -10.32 -67.16
N GLU A 204 3.66 -9.96 -66.98
CA GLU A 204 2.63 -10.02 -68.03
C GLU A 204 2.82 -8.93 -69.09
N GLU A 205 3.22 -7.73 -68.69
CA GLU A 205 3.49 -6.60 -69.58
C GLU A 205 4.85 -6.67 -70.27
N SER A 206 5.77 -7.49 -69.74
CA SER A 206 7.07 -7.72 -70.32
C SER A 206 6.93 -8.08 -71.80
N THR A 207 7.60 -7.29 -72.65
CA THR A 207 7.55 -7.44 -74.10
C THR A 207 8.13 -8.77 -74.55
N PHE A 208 8.77 -9.52 -73.66
CA PHE A 208 9.33 -10.85 -73.90
C PHE A 208 8.43 -11.78 -74.72
N LYS A 209 7.15 -11.91 -74.36
CA LYS A 209 6.21 -12.77 -75.14
C LYS A 209 5.98 -12.23 -76.56
N LYS A 210 5.88 -10.92 -76.72
CA LYS A 210 5.68 -10.26 -78.01
C LYS A 210 6.94 -10.31 -78.86
N ASP A 211 8.11 -10.09 -78.27
CA ASP A 211 9.41 -10.11 -78.92
C ASP A 211 9.77 -11.52 -79.36
N LEU A 212 9.50 -12.54 -78.52
CA LEU A 212 9.61 -13.95 -78.89
C LEU A 212 8.71 -14.28 -80.09
N GLN A 213 7.46 -13.82 -80.08
CA GLN A 213 6.53 -14.06 -81.18
C GLN A 213 6.94 -13.32 -82.47
N ARG A 214 7.46 -12.09 -82.36
CA ARG A 214 8.01 -11.32 -83.48
C ARG A 214 9.24 -11.97 -84.08
N ASN A 215 10.10 -12.52 -83.23
CA ASN A 215 11.30 -13.22 -83.62
C ASN A 215 10.99 -14.52 -84.36
N ILE A 216 10.04 -15.32 -83.85
CA ILE A 216 9.51 -16.51 -84.51
C ILE A 216 8.90 -16.18 -85.88
N GLN A 217 8.26 -15.01 -86.02
CA GLN A 217 7.76 -14.54 -87.32
C GLN A 217 8.85 -14.07 -88.27
N ALA A 218 9.92 -13.44 -87.76
CA ALA A 218 11.02 -12.89 -88.56
C ALA A 218 12.03 -13.94 -89.02
N HIS A 219 12.26 -14.97 -88.20
CA HIS A 219 13.32 -15.97 -88.42
C HIS A 219 12.78 -17.40 -88.58
N GLY A 220 11.46 -17.58 -88.55
CA GLY A 220 10.80 -18.88 -88.60
C GLY A 220 10.66 -19.52 -87.21
N SER A 221 9.98 -20.67 -87.16
CA SER A 221 9.92 -21.51 -85.94
C SER A 221 11.32 -21.67 -85.37
N PRO A 222 11.52 -21.63 -84.03
CA PRO A 222 12.83 -21.84 -83.45
C PRO A 222 13.37 -23.19 -83.94
N GLY A 223 14.32 -23.14 -84.86
CA GLY A 223 15.05 -24.31 -85.35
C GLY A 223 16.45 -24.31 -84.75
N ALA A 224 17.33 -25.16 -85.31
CA ALA A 224 18.70 -25.39 -84.84
C ALA A 224 19.53 -24.12 -84.53
N PHE A 225 19.27 -22.99 -85.20
CA PHE A 225 19.94 -21.72 -84.89
C PHE A 225 19.60 -21.18 -83.50
N TRP A 226 18.32 -21.19 -83.11
CA TRP A 226 17.89 -20.68 -81.80
C TRP A 226 18.22 -21.65 -80.67
N GLU A 227 18.25 -22.96 -80.96
CA GLU A 227 18.78 -23.97 -80.03
C GLU A 227 20.28 -23.72 -79.79
N SER A 228 21.06 -23.47 -80.86
CA SER A 228 22.49 -23.16 -80.73
C SER A 228 22.75 -21.85 -79.99
N GLU A 229 21.97 -20.79 -80.25
CA GLU A 229 22.10 -19.53 -79.52
C GLU A 229 21.68 -19.69 -78.06
N GLN A 230 20.62 -20.46 -77.77
CA GLN A 230 20.19 -20.76 -76.42
C GLN A 230 21.25 -21.55 -75.64
N GLU A 231 21.88 -22.55 -76.26
CA GLU A 231 23.00 -23.30 -75.68
C GLU A 231 24.21 -22.39 -75.40
N SER A 232 24.53 -21.48 -76.32
CA SER A 232 25.58 -20.46 -76.14
C SER A 232 25.27 -19.53 -74.95
N LEU A 233 24.02 -19.06 -74.84
CA LEU A 233 23.60 -18.21 -73.72
C LEU A 233 23.61 -18.97 -72.39
N VAL A 234 23.21 -20.25 -72.36
CA VAL A 234 23.32 -21.10 -71.17
C VAL A 234 24.77 -21.20 -70.72
N PHE A 235 25.70 -21.45 -71.64
CA PHE A 235 27.14 -21.50 -71.31
C PHE A 235 27.65 -20.17 -70.71
N VAL A 236 27.28 -19.03 -71.31
CA VAL A 236 27.66 -17.72 -70.77
C VAL A 236 27.03 -17.48 -69.39
N ILE A 237 25.78 -17.89 -69.18
CA ILE A 237 25.10 -17.79 -67.88
C ILE A 237 25.79 -18.67 -66.84
N GLU A 238 26.17 -19.90 -67.19
CA GLU A 238 26.92 -20.80 -66.31
C GLU A 238 28.26 -20.18 -65.92
N MET A 239 29.04 -19.68 -66.89
CA MET A 239 30.29 -18.97 -66.61
C MET A 239 30.10 -17.73 -65.72
N LYS A 240 29.05 -16.94 -65.95
CA LYS A 240 28.74 -15.77 -65.11
C LYS A 240 28.28 -16.20 -63.71
N SER A 241 27.52 -17.27 -63.60
CA SER A 241 27.04 -17.83 -62.34
C SER A 241 28.19 -18.36 -61.51
N GLU A 242 29.12 -19.11 -62.10
CA GLU A 242 30.36 -19.55 -61.45
C GLU A 242 31.20 -18.37 -60.95
N ARG A 243 31.35 -17.33 -61.77
CA ARG A 243 32.07 -16.12 -61.38
C ARG A 243 31.40 -15.39 -60.20
N VAL A 244 30.07 -15.30 -60.20
CA VAL A 244 29.31 -14.73 -59.09
C VAL A 244 29.47 -15.58 -57.84
N GLN A 245 29.35 -16.91 -57.93
CA GLN A 245 29.57 -17.83 -56.80
C GLN A 245 30.97 -17.68 -56.22
N GLU A 246 32.00 -17.55 -57.06
CA GLU A 246 33.37 -17.33 -56.60
C GLU A 246 33.54 -15.98 -55.89
N GLN A 247 32.90 -14.91 -56.40
CA GLN A 247 32.87 -13.62 -55.71
C GLN A 247 32.12 -13.73 -54.36
N SER A 248 31.02 -14.48 -54.29
CA SER A 248 30.28 -14.72 -53.04
C SER A 248 31.13 -15.47 -52.01
N ARG A 249 31.90 -16.49 -52.42
CA ARG A 249 32.84 -17.19 -51.52
C ARG A 249 33.91 -16.25 -50.97
N LYS A 250 34.47 -15.37 -51.81
CA LYS A 250 35.45 -14.35 -51.38
C LYS A 250 34.84 -13.34 -50.42
N LEU A 251 33.60 -12.93 -50.68
CA LEU A 251 32.86 -12.03 -49.79
C LEU A 251 32.62 -12.66 -48.42
N GLN A 252 32.21 -13.93 -48.35
CA GLN A 252 32.07 -14.69 -47.10
C GLN A 252 33.39 -14.82 -46.32
N GLN A 253 34.50 -15.08 -47.03
CA GLN A 253 35.82 -15.10 -46.40
C GLN A 253 36.19 -13.73 -45.81
N MET A 254 35.86 -12.65 -46.52
CA MET A 254 36.11 -11.29 -46.05
C MET A 254 35.22 -10.93 -44.85
N GLU A 255 33.93 -11.33 -44.86
CA GLU A 255 33.02 -11.18 -43.71
C GLU A 255 33.57 -11.90 -42.46
N ALA A 256 34.03 -13.14 -42.61
CA ALA A 256 34.64 -13.89 -41.51
C ALA A 256 35.94 -13.24 -40.98
N LEU A 257 36.71 -12.57 -41.84
CA LEU A 257 37.88 -11.79 -41.42
C LEU A 257 37.48 -10.52 -40.67
N VAL A 258 36.42 -9.83 -41.11
CA VAL A 258 35.88 -8.66 -40.42
C VAL A 258 35.36 -9.03 -39.03
N GLU A 259 34.61 -10.13 -38.91
CA GLU A 259 34.14 -10.63 -37.60
C GLU A 259 35.31 -10.93 -36.64
N LYS A 260 36.36 -11.59 -37.13
CA LYS A 260 37.58 -11.82 -36.34
C LYS A 260 38.28 -10.53 -35.95
N ASN A 261 38.32 -9.54 -36.85
CA ASN A 261 38.93 -8.25 -36.55
C ASN A 261 38.16 -7.53 -35.44
N LEU A 262 36.82 -7.46 -35.54
CA LEU A 262 35.97 -6.89 -34.49
C LEU A 262 36.18 -7.59 -33.13
N ALA A 263 36.26 -8.93 -33.12
CA ALA A 263 36.52 -9.68 -31.89
C ALA A 263 37.91 -9.39 -31.29
N LEU A 264 38.91 -9.08 -32.13
CA LEU A 264 40.24 -8.66 -31.67
C LEU A 264 40.23 -7.21 -31.18
N GLU A 265 39.48 -6.31 -31.83
CA GLU A 265 39.28 -4.93 -31.37
C GLU A 265 38.63 -4.91 -29.98
N ASP A 266 37.60 -5.73 -29.75
CA ASP A 266 36.97 -5.89 -28.43
C ASP A 266 37.96 -6.40 -27.36
N GLN A 267 38.82 -7.37 -27.71
CA GLN A 267 39.87 -7.85 -26.81
C GLN A 267 40.90 -6.76 -26.47
N ILE A 268 41.29 -5.95 -27.47
CA ILE A 268 42.20 -4.82 -27.26
C ILE A 268 41.56 -3.81 -26.30
N ILE A 269 40.30 -3.45 -26.51
CA ILE A 269 39.56 -2.53 -25.63
C ILE A 269 39.52 -3.08 -24.21
N HIS A 270 39.22 -4.37 -24.04
CA HIS A 270 39.20 -5.00 -22.71
C HIS A 270 40.55 -4.94 -22.01
N ILE A 271 41.64 -5.26 -22.71
CA ILE A 271 43.00 -5.19 -22.17
C ILE A 271 43.38 -3.75 -21.82
N LEU A 272 43.01 -2.76 -22.65
CA LEU A 272 43.24 -1.34 -22.36
C LEU A 272 42.49 -0.90 -21.10
N GLN A 273 41.24 -1.32 -20.92
CA GLN A 273 40.46 -1.05 -19.70
C GLN A 273 41.12 -1.67 -18.46
N GLN A 274 41.61 -2.91 -18.56
CA GLN A 274 42.33 -3.57 -17.46
C GLN A 274 43.63 -2.85 -17.11
N ASN A 275 44.39 -2.37 -18.10
CA ASN A 275 45.60 -1.59 -17.88
C ASN A 275 45.29 -0.24 -17.20
N GLU A 276 44.19 0.41 -17.57
CA GLU A 276 43.75 1.66 -16.93
C GLU A 276 43.38 1.42 -15.46
N ASP A 277 42.60 0.36 -15.16
CA ASP A 277 42.28 -0.02 -13.77
C ASP A 277 43.55 -0.27 -12.93
N LEU A 278 44.51 -1.02 -13.50
CA LEU A 278 45.79 -1.26 -12.83
C LEU A 278 46.58 0.04 -12.61
N SER A 279 46.56 0.97 -13.57
CA SER A 279 47.22 2.27 -13.45
C SER A 279 46.61 3.11 -12.34
N VAL A 280 45.28 3.20 -12.26
CA VAL A 280 44.56 3.87 -11.16
C VAL A 280 44.88 3.22 -9.81
N ARG A 281 44.95 1.89 -9.74
CA ARG A 281 45.34 1.17 -8.51
C ARG A 281 46.78 1.48 -8.10
N ILE A 282 47.70 1.59 -9.06
CA ILE A 282 49.09 1.98 -8.80
C ILE A 282 49.14 3.41 -8.26
N GLU A 283 48.41 4.35 -8.85
CA GLU A 283 48.33 5.75 -8.37
C GLU A 283 47.79 5.83 -6.93
N ASN A 284 46.74 5.07 -6.62
CA ASN A 284 46.20 4.96 -5.26
C ASN A 284 47.23 4.40 -4.26
N CYS A 285 47.97 3.36 -4.64
CA CYS A 285 49.05 2.82 -3.80
C CYS A 285 50.17 3.85 -3.61
N GLN A 286 50.54 4.58 -4.67
CA GLN A 286 51.58 5.61 -4.61
C GLN A 286 51.19 6.77 -3.68
N THR A 287 49.94 7.25 -3.77
CA THR A 287 49.43 8.30 -2.87
C THR A 287 49.41 7.83 -1.41
N LEU A 288 49.02 6.59 -1.14
CA LEU A 288 49.09 6.01 0.21
C LEU A 288 50.54 5.92 0.72
N ILE A 289 51.48 5.48 -0.12
CA ILE A 289 52.91 5.43 0.24
C ILE A 289 53.43 6.84 0.58
N GLN A 290 53.07 7.85 -0.21
CA GLN A 290 53.44 9.24 0.05
C GLN A 290 52.85 9.75 1.38
N GLN A 291 51.58 9.43 1.67
CA GLN A 291 50.93 9.79 2.93
C GLN A 291 51.63 9.13 4.14
N LEU A 292 51.85 7.81 4.10
CA LEU A 292 52.52 7.10 5.18
C LEU A 292 53.96 7.59 5.39
N SER A 293 54.66 7.94 4.31
CA SER A 293 56.00 8.53 4.38
C SER A 293 55.98 9.89 5.07
N LYS A 294 54.97 10.73 4.79
CA LYS A 294 54.76 12.02 5.45
C LYS A 294 54.47 11.82 6.95
N GLU A 295 53.54 10.93 7.30
CA GLU A 295 53.21 10.60 8.69
C GLU A 295 54.42 10.06 9.45
N GLN A 296 55.24 9.20 8.82
CA GLN A 296 56.48 8.72 9.40
C GLN A 296 57.46 9.87 9.68
N GLN A 297 57.57 10.85 8.77
CA GLN A 297 58.43 12.02 8.96
C GLN A 297 57.88 12.94 10.07
N ASP A 298 56.56 13.15 10.14
CA ASP A 298 55.91 13.91 11.21
C ASP A 298 56.15 13.29 12.58
N LEU A 299 55.99 11.96 12.70
CA LEU A 299 56.23 11.21 13.94
C LEU A 299 57.71 11.28 14.37
N LYS A 300 58.65 11.15 13.43
CA LYS A 300 60.08 11.33 13.71
C LYS A 300 60.37 12.72 14.27
N ARG A 301 59.83 13.78 13.66
CA ARG A 301 59.96 15.16 14.14
C ARG A 301 59.36 15.35 15.54
N ALA A 302 58.18 14.77 15.80
CA ALA A 302 57.56 14.82 17.12
C ALA A 302 58.39 14.10 18.19
N LEU A 303 58.95 12.92 17.85
CA LEU A 303 59.83 12.16 18.73
C LEU A 303 61.11 12.94 19.05
N GLU A 304 61.76 13.54 18.06
CA GLU A 304 62.95 14.39 18.24
C GLU A 304 62.65 15.60 19.14
N SER A 305 61.51 16.27 18.93
CA SER A 305 61.04 17.37 19.78
C SER A 305 60.80 16.92 21.23
N GLN A 306 60.12 15.79 21.44
CA GLN A 306 59.88 15.25 22.78
C GLN A 306 61.19 14.84 23.47
N ALA A 307 62.13 14.24 22.73
CA ALA A 307 63.45 13.88 23.26
C ALA A 307 64.23 15.14 23.70
N ALA A 308 64.17 16.22 22.92
CA ALA A 308 64.77 17.50 23.28
C ALA A 308 64.14 18.12 24.55
N VAL A 309 62.81 18.07 24.69
CA VAL A 309 62.11 18.53 25.91
C VAL A 309 62.48 17.65 27.11
N ASN A 310 62.50 16.33 26.95
CA ASN A 310 62.91 15.40 28.01
C ASN A 310 64.35 15.65 28.49
N LEU A 311 65.27 15.94 27.57
CA LEU A 311 66.64 16.31 27.93
C LEU A 311 66.68 17.60 28.75
N LYS A 312 65.93 18.63 28.33
CA LYS A 312 65.80 19.90 29.09
C LYS A 312 65.24 19.68 30.49
N LEU A 313 64.13 18.94 30.61
CA LEU A 313 63.52 18.60 31.90
C LEU A 313 64.46 17.77 32.78
N SER A 314 65.26 16.88 32.19
CA SER A 314 66.26 16.10 32.94
C SER A 314 67.37 17.00 33.49
N GLN A 315 67.85 17.96 32.70
CA GLN A 315 68.80 18.98 33.15
C GLN A 315 68.19 19.87 34.25
N GLU A 316 66.95 20.35 34.08
CA GLU A 316 66.24 21.13 35.10
C GLU A 316 66.03 20.33 36.39
N LYS A 317 65.66 19.05 36.28
CA LYS A 317 65.55 18.13 37.42
C LYS A 317 66.89 18.00 38.15
N GLU A 318 67.99 17.80 37.44
CA GLU A 318 69.32 17.72 38.03
C GLU A 318 69.70 19.02 38.73
N GLN A 319 69.44 20.19 38.10
CA GLN A 319 69.64 21.50 38.72
C GLN A 319 68.80 21.69 40.00
N LEU A 320 67.53 21.25 40.00
CA LEU A 320 66.66 21.32 41.16
C LEU A 320 67.10 20.35 42.28
N MET A 321 67.50 19.13 41.93
CA MET A 321 68.07 18.16 42.88
C MET A 321 69.35 18.69 43.52
N PHE A 322 70.20 19.34 42.72
CA PHE A 322 71.38 20.05 43.22
C PHE A 322 70.95 21.13 44.23
N LYS A 323 70.02 22.03 43.88
CA LYS A 323 69.51 23.05 44.81
C LYS A 323 68.92 22.46 46.10
N LEU A 324 68.18 21.36 46.01
CA LEU A 324 67.57 20.70 47.17
C LEU A 324 68.61 20.08 48.12
N ARG A 325 69.61 19.37 47.59
CA ARG A 325 70.70 18.78 48.38
C ARG A 325 71.55 19.82 49.11
N HIS A 326 71.62 21.03 48.57
CA HIS A 326 72.38 22.14 49.13
C HIS A 326 71.48 23.18 49.84
N ARG A 327 70.21 22.83 50.12
CA ARG A 327 69.23 23.73 50.75
C ARG A 327 69.53 24.07 52.21
N ASP A 328 70.24 23.20 52.93
CA ASP A 328 70.58 23.41 54.34
C ASP A 328 71.94 24.11 54.55
N SER A 329 72.60 24.59 53.48
CA SER A 329 73.97 25.13 53.52
C SER A 329 74.13 26.62 53.17
N CYS A 330 73.06 27.43 53.12
CA CYS A 330 73.19 28.90 53.11
C CYS A 330 71.89 29.61 53.56
N PRO A 331 71.96 30.75 54.28
CA PRO A 331 70.82 31.41 54.89
C PRO A 331 70.00 32.27 53.91
N THR A 332 68.71 32.30 54.21
CA THR A 332 67.68 33.34 54.03
C THR A 332 67.81 34.43 52.94
N SER A 333 66.68 34.59 52.24
CA SER A 333 66.10 35.78 51.55
C SER A 333 66.05 35.57 50.03
N HIS A 334 64.94 35.67 49.31
CA HIS A 334 63.66 36.32 49.56
C HIS A 334 62.67 35.74 48.53
N LEU A 335 61.44 35.40 48.94
CA LEU A 335 60.34 35.20 47.99
C LEU A 335 60.00 36.54 47.31
N PRO A 336 59.57 36.50 46.05
CA PRO A 336 58.44 37.33 45.66
C PRO A 336 57.24 36.43 45.34
N ALA A 337 56.16 36.66 46.06
CA ALA A 337 54.82 36.27 45.65
C ALA A 337 54.39 37.15 44.46
N MET A 338 53.79 36.54 43.44
CA MET A 338 52.46 36.89 42.88
C MET A 338 52.24 36.15 41.55
N VAL A 339 51.19 35.35 41.60
CA VAL A 339 50.33 34.78 40.56
C VAL A 339 50.12 35.71 39.34
N GLN A 340 50.19 35.17 38.11
CA GLN A 340 49.07 35.26 37.15
C GLN A 340 49.13 34.24 36.01
N GLU A 341 48.19 33.30 36.15
CA GLU A 341 47.50 32.43 35.20
C GLU A 341 47.12 33.08 33.86
N ILE A 342 47.45 32.44 32.72
CA ILE A 342 46.61 32.39 31.51
C ILE A 342 46.83 31.03 30.81
N SER A 343 45.80 30.17 30.87
CA SER A 343 45.62 28.99 30.01
C SER A 343 45.27 29.39 28.57
N PRO A 344 45.54 28.54 27.57
CA PRO A 344 45.27 28.82 26.16
C PRO A 344 43.77 28.68 25.81
N ARG A 345 43.33 29.39 24.77
CA ARG A 345 42.16 29.02 23.96
C ARG A 345 42.57 28.84 22.52
#